data_AF-M3IL47-F1
#
_entry.id   AF-M3IL47-F1
#
_cell.length_a   1.000
_cell.length_b   1.000
_cell.length_c   1.000
_cell.angle_alpha   90.00
_cell.angle_beta   90.00
_cell.angle_gamma   90.00
#
_symmetry.space_group_name_H-M   'P 1'
#
loop_
_entity.id
_entity.type
_entity.pdbx_description
1 polymer ?
#
loop_
_entity_poly.entity_id
_entity_poly.type
_entity_poly.pdbx_seq_one_letter_code
_entity_poly.pdbx_strand_id
1 'polypeptide(L)'
;MTEILKIQNLKAGIQTGDSGEIKEIVKGVDLTIRPGEVHAIMGPNGSGKSTLSNVIMGHPKYQVLSGDILFEGKSILNLPTDERARLGIFLCFQYPTSIPGVTIGNFLKTIVKSVRGKELPVKEFRKELKESMAALDMPESFIARYVNDGFSGGEKKETKYCR
;
A
#
# COMPACT_ATOMS: atom_id res chain seq x y z
N MET A 1 8.94 21.55 11.73
CA MET A 1 9.14 20.48 10.74
C MET A 1 8.06 19.46 10.97
N THR A 2 7.17 19.27 10.00
CA THR A 2 5.99 18.40 10.14
C THR A 2 6.41 16.96 9.88
N GLU A 3 6.10 16.05 10.81
CA GLU A 3 6.31 14.61 10.66
C GLU A 3 5.28 14.06 9.67
N ILE A 4 5.68 13.18 8.72
CA ILE A 4 4.73 12.59 7.76
C ILE A 4 4.04 11.36 8.37
N LEU A 5 4.80 10.52 9.08
CA LEU A 5 4.29 9.35 9.79
C LEU A 5 4.92 9.30 11.18
N LYS A 6 4.09 9.16 12.20
CA LYS A 6 4.51 8.95 13.59
C LYS A 6 3.79 7.74 14.17
N ILE A 7 4.54 6.81 14.75
CA ILE A 7 4.04 5.66 15.49
C ILE A 7 4.46 5.84 16.93
N GLN A 8 3.51 5.72 17.87
CA GLN A 8 3.74 5.97 19.28
C GLN A 8 3.35 4.75 20.11
N ASN A 9 4.33 4.09 20.71
CA ASN A 9 4.17 2.91 21.57
C ASN A 9 3.14 1.89 21.04
N LEU A 10 3.21 1.60 19.74
CA LEU A 10 2.21 0.79 19.07
C LEU A 10 2.33 -0.67 19.51
N LYS A 11 1.23 -1.21 20.04
CA LYS A 11 1.06 -2.65 20.29
C LYS A 11 -0.08 -3.18 19.45
N ALA A 12 0.14 -4.30 18.79
CA ALA A 12 -0.85 -4.90 17.92
C ALA A 12 -0.70 -6.42 17.85
N GLY A 13 -1.83 -7.10 17.68
CA GLY A 13 -1.91 -8.55 17.65
C GLY A 13 -2.87 -9.06 16.60
N ILE A 14 -2.94 -10.39 16.50
CA ILE A 14 -3.91 -11.11 15.67
C ILE A 14 -4.68 -12.07 16.56
N GLN A 15 -5.96 -12.23 16.30
CA GLN A 15 -6.78 -13.25 16.95
C GLN A 15 -6.35 -14.63 16.45
N THR A 16 -6.08 -15.55 17.38
CA THR A 16 -5.64 -16.92 17.08
C THR A 16 -6.61 -17.94 17.66
N GLY A 17 -6.99 -18.92 16.83
CA GLY A 17 -7.89 -20.01 17.21
C GLY A 17 -9.35 -19.59 17.39
N ASP A 18 -10.20 -20.58 17.67
CA ASP A 18 -11.64 -20.38 17.89
C ASP A 18 -11.95 -19.80 19.28
N SER A 19 -10.97 -19.79 20.18
CA SER A 19 -11.06 -19.26 21.56
C SER A 19 -11.04 -17.73 21.62
N GLY A 20 -10.66 -17.05 20.54
CA GLY A 20 -10.58 -15.59 20.47
C GLY A 20 -9.41 -14.95 21.22
N GLU A 21 -8.39 -15.72 21.57
CA GLU A 21 -7.17 -15.19 22.18
C GLU A 21 -6.40 -14.30 21.20
N ILE A 22 -5.92 -13.15 21.67
CA ILE A 22 -5.12 -12.23 20.85
C ILE A 22 -3.64 -12.50 21.09
N LYS A 23 -2.94 -12.98 20.05
CA LYS A 23 -1.49 -13.09 20.07
C LYS A 23 -0.87 -11.75 19.72
N GLU A 24 -0.23 -11.11 20.69
CA GLU A 24 0.54 -9.88 20.49
C GLU A 24 1.78 -10.15 19.62
N ILE A 25 1.94 -9.39 18.53
CA ILE A 25 3.05 -9.50 17.58
C ILE A 25 3.91 -8.24 17.59
N VAL A 26 3.29 -7.06 17.55
CA VAL A 26 3.96 -5.76 17.65
C VAL A 26 3.93 -5.36 19.12
N LYS A 27 5.11 -5.13 19.72
CA LYS A 27 5.29 -5.03 21.17
C LYS A 27 5.84 -3.66 21.62
N GLY A 28 5.19 -2.57 21.24
CA GLY A 28 5.58 -1.21 21.62
C GLY A 28 6.61 -0.64 20.66
N VAL A 29 6.17 -0.32 19.44
CA VAL A 29 7.02 0.29 18.41
C VAL A 29 6.85 1.80 18.42
N ASP A 30 7.97 2.52 18.42
CA ASP A 30 8.06 3.95 18.16
C ASP A 30 8.83 4.18 16.85
N LEU A 31 8.26 4.98 15.96
CA LEU A 31 8.85 5.30 14.67
C LEU A 31 8.42 6.72 14.26
N THR A 32 9.34 7.50 13.72
CA THR A 32 9.02 8.81 13.13
C THR A 32 9.72 8.91 11.78
N ILE A 33 8.93 9.21 10.76
CA ILE A 33 9.40 9.45 9.40
C ILE A 33 9.06 10.89 9.05
N ARG A 34 10.02 11.61 8.46
CA ARG A 34 9.80 12.98 7.96
C ARG A 34 9.62 12.98 6.44
N PRO A 35 9.00 14.03 5.87
CA PRO A 35 8.85 14.15 4.42
C PRO A 35 10.19 14.01 3.68
N GLY A 36 10.21 13.19 2.63
CA GLY A 36 11.39 12.94 1.80
C GLY A 36 12.39 11.92 2.36
N GLU A 37 12.18 11.41 3.57
CA GLU A 37 13.04 10.38 4.15
C GLU A 37 12.65 8.97 3.66
N VAL A 38 13.66 8.12 3.46
CA VAL A 38 13.49 6.69 3.17
C VAL A 38 14.03 5.89 4.35
N HIS A 39 13.16 5.09 4.98
CA HIS A 39 13.50 4.29 6.15
C HIS A 39 13.46 2.81 5.83
N ALA A 40 14.42 2.06 6.37
CA ALA A 40 14.48 0.61 6.25
C ALA A 40 14.15 -0.06 7.59
N ILE A 41 13.16 -0.96 7.59
CA ILE A 41 12.82 -1.78 8.77
C ILE A 41 13.42 -3.17 8.60
N MET A 42 14.41 -3.49 9.43
CA MET A 42 15.16 -4.75 9.36
C MET A 42 14.93 -5.62 10.60
N GLY A 43 15.14 -6.92 10.46
CA GLY A 43 14.98 -7.89 11.56
C GLY A 43 14.73 -9.32 11.04
N PRO A 44 14.85 -10.34 11.90
CA PRO A 44 14.69 -11.74 11.51
C PRO A 44 13.27 -12.07 11.04
N ASN A 45 13.10 -13.18 10.31
CA ASN A 45 11.76 -13.64 9.93
C ASN A 45 10.90 -13.89 11.17
N GLY A 46 9.63 -13.46 11.12
CA GLY A 46 8.72 -13.53 12.26
C GLY A 46 8.82 -12.38 13.27
N SER A 47 9.74 -11.41 13.09
CA SER A 47 9.89 -10.27 14.01
C SER A 47 8.77 -9.22 13.97
N GLY A 48 7.67 -9.47 13.25
CA GLY A 48 6.53 -8.54 13.17
C GLY A 48 6.63 -7.42 12.12
N LYS A 49 7.67 -7.38 11.27
CA LYS A 49 7.82 -6.33 10.23
C LYS A 49 6.61 -6.23 9.29
N SER A 50 6.25 -7.34 8.66
CA SER A 50 5.08 -7.39 7.78
C SER A 50 3.78 -7.13 8.54
N THR A 51 3.72 -7.51 9.83
CA THR A 51 2.58 -7.21 10.69
C THR A 51 2.44 -5.71 10.93
N LEU A 52 3.52 -5.02 11.24
CA LEU A 52 3.56 -3.57 11.40
C LEU A 52 3.04 -2.87 10.13
N SER A 53 3.52 -3.25 8.94
CA SER A 53 3.04 -2.69 7.67
C SER A 53 1.54 -2.91 7.46
N ASN A 54 1.01 -4.09 7.80
CA ASN A 54 -0.41 -4.39 7.68
C ASN A 54 -1.27 -3.62 8.70
N VAL A 55 -0.76 -3.40 9.90
CA VAL A 55 -1.44 -2.60 10.95
C VAL A 55 -1.51 -1.13 10.53
N ILE A 56 -0.43 -0.56 9.97
CA ILE A 56 -0.43 0.80 9.41
C ILE A 56 -1.46 0.93 8.28
N MET A 57 -1.62 -0.10 7.44
CA MET A 57 -2.62 -0.13 6.37
C MET A 57 -4.06 -0.42 6.87
N GLY A 58 -4.25 -0.70 8.16
CA GLY A 58 -5.56 -0.97 8.75
C GLY A 58 -6.15 -2.32 8.33
N HIS A 59 -5.30 -3.34 8.10
CA HIS A 59 -5.76 -4.65 7.67
C HIS A 59 -6.65 -5.32 8.76
N PRO A 60 -7.88 -5.77 8.43
CA PRO A 60 -8.91 -6.14 9.42
C PRO A 60 -8.57 -7.34 10.30
N LYS A 61 -7.67 -8.22 9.86
CA LYS A 61 -7.17 -9.34 10.69
C LYS A 61 -6.37 -8.90 11.92
N TYR A 62 -5.85 -7.68 11.96
CA TYR A 62 -5.02 -7.22 13.07
C TYR A 62 -5.76 -6.22 13.93
N GLN A 63 -5.52 -6.29 15.23
CA GLN A 63 -6.10 -5.40 16.22
C GLN A 63 -5.00 -4.59 16.88
N VAL A 64 -5.21 -3.27 16.97
CA VAL A 64 -4.37 -2.39 17.77
C VAL A 64 -4.81 -2.50 19.22
N LEU A 65 -3.87 -2.87 20.09
CA LEU A 65 -4.09 -3.04 21.52
C LEU A 65 -3.81 -1.76 22.30
N SER A 66 -2.79 -1.00 21.88
CA SER A 66 -2.43 0.30 22.46
C SER A 66 -1.56 1.11 21.51
N GLY A 67 -1.41 2.40 21.81
CA GLY A 67 -0.59 3.33 21.03
C GLY A 67 -1.38 4.02 19.94
N ASP A 68 -0.68 4.79 19.09
CA ASP A 68 -1.29 5.55 18.01
C ASP A 68 -0.42 5.55 16.74
N ILE A 69 -1.07 5.78 15.60
CA ILE A 69 -0.43 5.99 14.31
C ILE A 69 -0.97 7.30 13.74
N LEU A 70 -0.10 8.29 13.62
CA LEU A 70 -0.41 9.60 13.07
C LEU A 70 0.16 9.72 11.66
N PHE A 71 -0.69 10.07 10.70
CA PHE A 71 -0.27 10.45 9.35
C PHE A 71 -0.56 11.93 9.15
N GLU A 72 0.46 12.72 8.80
CA GLU A 72 0.40 14.18 8.71
C GLU A 72 -0.23 14.83 9.97
N GLY A 73 0.08 14.28 11.14
CA GLY A 73 -0.43 14.76 12.43
C GLY A 73 -1.84 14.32 12.80
N LYS A 74 -2.53 13.50 11.98
CA LYS A 74 -3.87 12.98 12.27
C LYS A 74 -3.84 11.49 12.56
N SER A 75 -4.52 11.05 13.62
CA SER A 75 -4.66 9.62 13.90
C SER A 75 -5.41 8.92 12.78
N ILE A 76 -4.87 7.80 12.32
CA ILE A 76 -5.47 6.98 11.27
C ILE A 76 -6.10 5.69 11.81
N LEU A 77 -6.06 5.44 13.12
CA LEU A 77 -6.48 4.16 13.70
C LEU A 77 -7.93 3.79 13.38
N ASN A 78 -8.82 4.78 13.37
CA ASN A 78 -10.25 4.58 13.12
C ASN A 78 -10.62 4.64 11.63
N LEU A 79 -9.65 4.93 10.75
CA LEU A 79 -9.90 5.01 9.32
C LEU A 79 -9.84 3.60 8.70
N PRO A 80 -10.82 3.23 7.85
CA PRO A 80 -10.76 1.99 7.09
C PRO A 80 -9.61 2.04 6.06
N THR A 81 -9.23 0.87 5.56
CA THR A 81 -8.09 0.70 4.63
C THR A 81 -8.19 1.60 3.40
N ASP A 82 -9.38 1.80 2.84
CA ASP A 82 -9.58 2.62 1.64
C ASP A 82 -9.42 4.12 1.93
N GLU A 83 -9.87 4.60 3.08
CA GLU A 83 -9.64 5.99 3.50
C GLU A 83 -8.15 6.27 3.73
N ARG A 84 -7.43 5.33 4.37
CA ARG A 84 -5.97 5.41 4.51
C ARG A 84 -5.26 5.47 3.15
N ALA A 85 -5.72 4.67 2.19
CA ALA A 85 -5.19 4.71 0.82
C ALA A 85 -5.43 6.05 0.13
N ARG A 86 -6.61 6.66 0.32
CA ARG A 86 -6.93 8.00 -0.22
C ARG A 86 -6.09 9.12 0.42
N LEU A 87 -5.61 8.93 1.64
CA LEU A 87 -4.63 9.83 2.26
C LEU A 87 -3.22 9.70 1.66
N GLY A 88 -2.97 8.72 0.78
CA GLY A 88 -1.68 8.50 0.16
C GLY A 88 -0.82 7.42 0.83
N ILE A 89 -1.37 6.68 1.80
CA ILE A 89 -0.67 5.54 2.42
C ILE A 89 -0.80 4.33 1.50
N PHE A 90 0.34 3.78 1.08
CA PHE A 90 0.36 2.65 0.15
C PHE A 90 1.21 1.49 0.66
N LEU A 91 0.71 0.27 0.45
CA LEU A 91 1.41 -0.97 0.77
C LEU A 91 1.65 -1.81 -0.49
N CYS A 92 2.91 -1.92 -0.90
CA CYS A 92 3.33 -2.84 -1.96
C CYS A 92 3.33 -4.29 -1.46
N PHE A 93 2.50 -5.15 -2.05
CA PHE A 93 2.51 -6.58 -1.74
C PHE A 93 3.77 -7.28 -2.29
N GLN A 94 4.30 -8.26 -1.55
CA GLN A 94 5.47 -9.03 -2.00
C GLN A 94 5.17 -9.90 -3.23
N TYR A 95 4.00 -10.56 -3.26
CA TYR A 95 3.54 -11.37 -4.39
C TYR A 95 2.18 -10.86 -4.87
N PRO A 96 2.12 -10.11 -5.98
CA PRO A 96 0.87 -9.61 -6.50
C PRO A 96 0.16 -10.72 -7.27
N THR A 97 -1.15 -10.88 -7.03
CA THR A 97 -1.99 -11.91 -7.68
C THR A 97 -2.21 -11.58 -9.16
N SER A 98 -2.09 -12.58 -10.03
CA SER A 98 -2.45 -12.46 -11.46
C SER A 98 -3.96 -12.36 -11.63
N ILE A 99 -4.40 -11.43 -12.48
CA ILE A 99 -5.80 -11.25 -12.85
C ILE A 99 -5.87 -11.40 -14.39
N PRO A 100 -6.08 -12.63 -14.89
CA PRO A 100 -6.18 -12.86 -16.32
C PRO A 100 -7.40 -12.13 -16.91
N GLY A 101 -7.27 -11.66 -18.14
CA GLY A 101 -8.37 -10.98 -18.87
C GLY A 101 -8.58 -9.50 -18.50
N VAL A 102 -7.84 -8.96 -17.53
CA VAL A 102 -7.85 -7.52 -17.21
C VAL A 102 -6.51 -6.91 -17.62
N THR A 103 -6.52 -6.03 -18.62
CA THR A 103 -5.32 -5.33 -19.06
C THR A 103 -4.90 -4.26 -18.06
N ILE A 104 -3.59 -3.98 -17.96
CA ILE A 104 -3.05 -2.90 -17.12
C ILE A 104 -3.72 -1.57 -17.47
N GLY A 105 -3.89 -1.25 -18.76
CA GLY A 105 -4.54 0.00 -19.17
C GLY A 105 -5.96 0.16 -18.62
N ASN A 106 -6.80 -0.87 -18.72
CA ASN A 106 -8.16 -0.83 -18.20
C ASN A 106 -8.17 -0.79 -16.66
N PHE A 107 -7.23 -1.48 -16.04
CA PHE A 107 -7.06 -1.49 -14.59
C PHE A 107 -6.70 -0.09 -14.06
N LEU A 108 -5.70 0.56 -14.67
CA LEU A 108 -5.28 1.92 -14.31
C LEU A 108 -6.39 2.96 -14.56
N LYS A 109 -7.13 2.84 -15.68
CA LYS A 109 -8.28 3.71 -15.94
C LYS A 109 -9.32 3.61 -14.82
N THR A 110 -9.57 2.40 -14.33
CA THR A 110 -10.52 2.14 -13.24
C THR A 110 -10.02 2.70 -11.90
N ILE A 111 -8.73 2.58 -11.61
CA ILE A 111 -8.11 3.17 -10.41
C ILE A 111 -8.24 4.69 -10.45
N VAL A 112 -7.83 5.33 -11.55
CA VAL A 112 -7.89 6.79 -11.69
C VAL A 112 -9.33 7.31 -11.52
N LYS A 113 -10.32 6.60 -12.08
CA LYS A 113 -11.73 6.90 -11.87
C LYS A 113 -12.15 6.80 -10.40
N SER A 114 -11.73 5.74 -9.71
CA SER A 114 -12.05 5.50 -8.29
C SER A 114 -11.43 6.57 -7.37
N VAL A 115 -10.16 6.92 -7.60
CA VAL A 115 -9.43 7.88 -6.77
C VAL A 115 -9.90 9.31 -7.03
N ARG A 116 -10.08 9.70 -8.30
CA ARG A 116 -10.48 11.08 -8.67
C ARG A 116 -11.99 11.31 -8.61
N GLY A 117 -12.80 10.26 -8.43
CA GLY A 117 -14.26 10.33 -8.40
C GLY A 117 -14.92 10.75 -9.72
N LYS A 118 -14.16 10.86 -10.83
CA LYS A 118 -14.66 11.26 -12.15
C LYS A 118 -14.01 10.45 -13.26
N GLU A 119 -14.76 10.21 -14.33
CA GLU A 119 -14.23 9.55 -15.51
C GLU A 119 -13.52 10.57 -16.41
N LEU A 120 -12.24 10.32 -16.70
CA LEU A 120 -11.48 11.13 -17.65
C LEU A 120 -11.85 10.74 -19.09
N PRO A 121 -11.94 11.72 -20.01
CA PRO A 121 -11.97 11.45 -21.43
C PRO A 121 -10.80 10.54 -21.84
N VAL A 122 -11.07 9.55 -22.71
CA VAL A 122 -10.07 8.55 -23.11
C VAL A 122 -8.77 9.17 -23.65
N LYS A 123 -8.89 10.31 -24.35
CA LYS A 123 -7.74 11.05 -24.89
C LYS A 123 -6.85 11.63 -23.79
N GLU A 124 -7.46 12.23 -22.76
CA GLU A 124 -6.74 12.81 -21.61
C GLU A 124 -6.07 11.71 -20.79
N PHE A 125 -6.81 10.63 -20.49
CA PHE A 125 -6.26 9.49 -19.77
C PHE A 125 -5.05 8.87 -20.50
N ARG A 126 -5.14 8.67 -21.83
CA ARG A 126 -4.02 8.14 -22.61
C ARG A 126 -2.80 9.06 -22.61
N LYS A 127 -3.02 10.37 -22.60
CA LYS A 127 -1.92 11.36 -22.52
C LYS A 127 -1.22 11.26 -21.17
N GLU A 128 -1.97 11.36 -20.07
CA GLU A 128 -1.41 11.24 -18.71
C GLU A 128 -0.70 9.89 -18.50
N LEU A 129 -1.28 8.80 -18.99
CA LEU A 129 -0.69 7.47 -18.88
C LEU A 129 0.67 7.39 -19.59
N LYS A 130 0.78 7.92 -20.81
CA LYS A 130 2.04 7.95 -21.57
C LYS A 130 3.10 8.79 -20.88
N GLU A 131 2.72 9.96 -20.36
CA GLU A 131 3.64 10.84 -19.62
C GLU A 131 4.18 10.16 -18.36
N SER A 132 3.31 9.50 -17.59
CA SER A 132 3.72 8.73 -16.40
C SER A 132 4.59 7.52 -16.74
N MET A 133 4.28 6.80 -17.82
CA MET A 133 5.10 5.67 -18.26
C MET A 133 6.49 6.11 -18.73
N ALA A 134 6.58 7.23 -19.45
CA ALA A 134 7.87 7.80 -19.85
C ALA A 134 8.70 8.24 -18.64
N ALA A 135 8.06 8.84 -17.61
CA ALA A 135 8.76 9.23 -16.39
C ALA A 135 9.29 8.05 -15.56
N LEU A 136 8.72 6.85 -15.76
CA LEU A 136 9.12 5.61 -15.09
C LEU A 136 9.96 4.69 -15.98
N ASP A 137 10.41 5.17 -17.15
CA ASP A 137 11.13 4.39 -18.16
C ASP A 137 10.42 3.06 -18.54
N MET A 138 9.07 3.06 -18.50
CA MET A 138 8.26 1.88 -18.74
C MET A 138 7.74 1.83 -20.19
N PRO A 139 7.94 0.72 -20.93
CA PRO A 139 7.52 0.64 -22.32
C PRO A 139 5.99 0.53 -22.44
N GLU A 140 5.40 1.23 -23.42
CA GLU A 140 3.94 1.28 -23.65
C GLU A 140 3.30 -0.09 -23.87
N SER A 141 4.08 -1.10 -24.28
CA SER A 141 3.61 -2.48 -24.46
C SER A 141 3.03 -3.08 -23.17
N PHE A 142 3.40 -2.57 -21.99
CA PHE A 142 2.85 -3.03 -20.71
C PHE A 142 1.35 -2.76 -20.57
N ILE A 143 0.83 -1.70 -21.19
CA ILE A 143 -0.59 -1.32 -21.09
C ILE A 143 -1.49 -2.47 -21.57
N ALA A 144 -1.07 -3.19 -22.60
CA ALA A 144 -1.83 -4.26 -23.22
C ALA A 144 -1.72 -5.61 -22.48
N ARG A 145 -0.75 -5.76 -21.57
CA ARG A 145 -0.55 -6.99 -20.80
C ARG A 145 -1.62 -7.14 -19.72
N TYR A 146 -1.92 -8.38 -19.33
CA TYR A 146 -2.83 -8.65 -18.22
C TYR A 146 -2.16 -8.43 -16.86
N VAL A 147 -2.92 -7.95 -15.87
CA VAL A 147 -2.40 -7.59 -14.55
C VAL A 147 -1.69 -8.77 -13.88
N ASN A 148 -0.39 -8.61 -13.62
CA ASN A 148 0.51 -9.59 -13.00
C ASN A 148 0.60 -10.97 -13.72
N ASP A 149 0.16 -11.06 -14.98
CA ASP A 149 0.22 -12.28 -15.79
C ASP A 149 1.46 -12.34 -16.70
N GLY A 150 2.15 -13.48 -16.73
CA GLY A 150 3.33 -13.69 -17.59
C GLY A 150 4.51 -12.72 -17.34
N PHE A 151 4.53 -11.99 -16.23
CA PHE A 151 5.62 -11.06 -15.88
C PHE A 151 6.79 -11.78 -15.23
N SER A 152 8.01 -11.39 -15.62
CA SER A 152 9.24 -11.77 -14.93
C SER A 152 9.25 -11.20 -13.50
N GLY A 153 10.12 -11.73 -12.63
CA GLY A 153 10.26 -11.23 -11.27
C GLY A 153 10.61 -9.74 -11.17
N GLY A 154 11.32 -9.20 -12.17
CA GLY A 154 11.63 -7.77 -12.29
C GLY A 154 10.42 -6.95 -12.72
N GLU A 155 9.69 -7.40 -13.73
CA GLU A 155 8.52 -6.68 -14.25
C GLU A 155 7.34 -6.68 -13.26
N LYS A 156 7.24 -7.73 -12.42
CA LYS A 156 6.31 -7.76 -11.27
C LYS A 156 6.65 -6.68 -10.23
N LYS A 157 7.90 -6.24 -10.12
CA LYS A 157 8.27 -5.12 -9.23
C LYS A 157 7.91 -3.79 -9.88
N GLU A 158 8.22 -3.59 -11.15
CA GLU A 158 7.91 -2.36 -11.90
C GLU A 158 6.41 -2.07 -11.96
N THR A 159 5.58 -3.09 -12.22
CA THR A 159 4.12 -2.96 -12.25
C THR A 159 3.52 -2.53 -10.90
N LYS A 160 4.19 -2.81 -9.77
CA LYS A 160 3.70 -2.40 -8.43
C LYS A 160 3.76 -0.88 -8.23
N TYR A 161 4.65 -0.18 -8.91
CA TYR A 161 4.85 1.25 -8.76
C TYR A 161 3.92 2.10 -9.63
N CYS A 162 3.24 1.48 -10.61
CA CYS A 162 2.42 2.18 -11.60
C CYS A 162 0.97 2.47 -11.18
N ARG A 163 0.64 2.71 -9.90
CA ARG A 163 -0.76 2.91 -9.45
C ARG A 163 -1.09 4.35 -9.06
#